data_AF-A0A453QFN8-F1
#
_entry.id   AF-A0A453QFN8-F1
#
_cell.length_a   1.000
_cell.length_b   1.000
_cell.length_c   1.000
_cell.angle_alpha   90.00
_cell.angle_beta   90.00
_cell.angle_gamma   90.00
#
_symmetry.space_group_name_H-M   'P 1'
#
loop_
_entity.id
_entity.type
_entity.pdbx_description
1 polymer ?
#
loop_
_entity_poly.entity_id
_entity_poly.type
_entity_poly.pdbx_seq_one_letter_code
_entity_poly.pdbx_strand_id
1 'polypeptide(L)'
;MDMMRPDGSSSLPVLNGDPLPADLAHELMGIQLGVFLASVCNIVLVVSEGINDFSMWELMLTVDLLKNNIPDPSLLTSSTPEKDNKNDNQSGSEDYMADLCFVHARLREHDFSPSRLMLLRETLEKHFESSSFNIGSSSATPEVTDSSVAPSTKVEDLSSSQQDIFLLPLRSHDNSAKFEYGTYSSMLGKLRDQVLSRPLRPFSKNLTERDWLRSSAKIWDMVKRSPVASDYCKALQSSGLFRK
;
A
#
# COMPACT_ATOMS: atom_id res chain seq x y z
N MET A 1 -14.80 -7.13 23.13
CA MET A 1 -15.15 -8.29 22.30
C MET A 1 -13.97 -9.24 22.40
N ASP A 2 -14.14 -10.42 22.99
CA ASP A 2 -13.08 -11.44 22.98
C ASP A 2 -12.94 -11.98 21.55
N MET A 3 -11.78 -11.71 20.94
CA MET A 3 -11.45 -12.15 19.58
C MET A 3 -11.04 -13.63 19.54
N MET A 4 -10.76 -14.22 20.70
CA MET A 4 -10.28 -15.58 20.86
C MET A 4 -11.28 -16.40 21.68
N ARG A 5 -11.65 -17.57 21.16
CA ARG A 5 -12.45 -18.57 21.86
C ARG A 5 -11.58 -19.38 22.82
N PRO A 6 -12.16 -20.06 23.84
CA PRO A 6 -11.40 -20.86 24.81
C PRO A 6 -10.53 -21.96 24.20
N ASP A 7 -10.81 -22.37 22.96
CA ASP A 7 -10.05 -23.36 22.20
C ASP A 7 -8.92 -22.75 21.35
N GLY A 8 -8.62 -21.46 21.51
CA GLY A 8 -7.61 -20.72 20.74
C GLY A 8 -8.03 -20.34 19.32
N SER A 9 -9.27 -20.65 18.91
CA SER A 9 -9.79 -20.24 17.60
C SER A 9 -10.33 -18.82 17.61
N SER A 10 -10.38 -18.18 16.45
CA SER A 10 -10.99 -16.86 16.28
C SER A 10 -12.50 -16.91 16.50
N SER A 11 -13.04 -15.90 17.18
CA SER A 11 -14.50 -15.67 17.26
C SER A 11 -15.07 -15.03 16.00
N LEU A 12 -14.22 -14.49 15.12
CA LEU A 12 -14.58 -13.82 13.87
C LEU A 12 -14.40 -14.75 12.66
N PRO A 13 -15.41 -14.90 11.78
CA PRO A 13 -15.26 -15.62 10.54
C PRO A 13 -14.44 -14.80 9.54
N VAL A 14 -13.27 -15.30 9.14
CA VAL A 14 -12.36 -14.59 8.20
C VAL A 14 -12.49 -15.10 6.77
N LEU A 15 -12.57 -16.41 6.58
CA LEU A 15 -12.75 -17.06 5.27
C LEU A 15 -13.95 -18.00 5.33
N ASN A 16 -15.00 -17.72 4.56
CA ASN A 16 -16.21 -18.54 4.40
C ASN A 16 -16.85 -19.13 5.69
N GLY A 17 -16.50 -18.62 6.87
CA GLY A 17 -16.98 -19.14 8.16
C GLY A 17 -16.13 -20.24 8.81
N ASP A 18 -15.02 -20.65 8.19
CA ASP A 18 -14.18 -21.72 8.74
C ASP A 18 -13.45 -21.28 10.01
N PRO A 19 -13.41 -22.13 11.06
CA PRO A 19 -12.70 -21.79 12.30
C PRO A 19 -11.19 -21.82 12.06
N LEU A 20 -10.54 -20.68 12.31
CA LEU A 20 -9.08 -20.52 12.20
C LEU A 20 -8.46 -20.23 13.57
N PRO A 21 -7.19 -20.59 13.81
CA PRO A 21 -6.42 -20.07 14.94
C PRO A 21 -6.46 -18.53 14.97
N ALA A 22 -6.55 -17.94 16.16
CA ALA A 22 -6.72 -16.49 16.27
C ALA A 22 -5.58 -15.69 15.63
N ASP A 23 -4.33 -16.16 15.74
CA ASP A 23 -3.16 -15.49 15.15
C ASP A 23 -3.21 -15.49 13.61
N LEU A 24 -3.53 -16.64 13.02
CA LEU A 24 -3.73 -16.76 11.57
C LEU A 24 -4.91 -15.94 11.08
N ALA A 25 -6.01 -15.92 11.85
CA ALA A 25 -7.17 -15.09 11.56
C ALA A 25 -6.79 -13.60 11.55
N HIS A 26 -5.98 -13.16 12.51
CA HIS A 26 -5.50 -11.78 12.57
C HIS A 26 -4.64 -11.40 11.37
N GLU A 27 -3.68 -12.25 10.99
CA GLU A 27 -2.83 -12.04 9.82
C GLU A 27 -3.68 -11.95 8.53
N LEU A 28 -4.60 -12.89 8.32
CA LEU A 28 -5.48 -12.89 7.15
C LEU A 28 -6.42 -11.69 7.11
N MET A 29 -6.90 -11.20 8.25
CA MET A 29 -7.69 -9.97 8.31
C MET A 29 -6.87 -8.76 7.84
N GLY A 30 -5.59 -8.67 8.24
CA GLY A 30 -4.68 -7.62 7.78
C GLY A 30 -4.46 -7.68 6.27
N ILE A 31 -4.24 -8.87 5.74
CA ILE A 31 -4.10 -9.12 4.29
C ILE A 31 -5.37 -8.75 3.53
N GLN A 32 -6.54 -9.22 3.97
CA GLN A 32 -7.82 -8.92 3.33
C GLN A 32 -8.09 -7.41 3.30
N LEU A 33 -7.80 -6.70 4.39
CA LEU A 33 -7.92 -5.26 4.44
C LEU A 33 -6.94 -4.58 3.47
N GLY A 34 -5.70 -5.04 3.41
CA GLY A 34 -4.69 -4.54 2.48
C GLY A 34 -5.12 -4.70 1.01
N VAL A 35 -5.59 -5.89 0.63
CA VAL A 35 -6.13 -6.16 -0.72
C VAL A 35 -7.32 -5.26 -1.01
N PHE A 36 -8.26 -5.13 -0.07
CA PHE A 36 -9.42 -4.28 -0.23
C PHE A 36 -9.03 -2.81 -0.49
N LEU A 37 -8.16 -2.23 0.36
CA LEU A 37 -7.71 -0.84 0.23
C LEU A 37 -6.96 -0.63 -1.09
N ALA A 38 -6.05 -1.54 -1.44
CA ALA A 38 -5.30 -1.47 -2.70
C ALA A 38 -6.21 -1.55 -3.95
N SER A 39 -7.41 -2.13 -3.83
CA SER A 39 -8.38 -2.24 -4.93
C SER A 39 -9.34 -1.06 -5.05
N VAL A 40 -9.60 -0.31 -3.98
CA VAL A 40 -10.67 0.72 -3.97
C VAL A 40 -10.17 2.14 -3.72
N CYS A 41 -8.95 2.31 -3.23
CA CYS A 41 -8.35 3.61 -2.97
C CYS A 41 -7.47 4.06 -4.14
N ASN A 42 -7.32 5.38 -4.30
CA ASN A 42 -6.33 5.93 -5.24
C ASN A 42 -4.91 5.91 -4.66
N ILE A 43 -4.78 6.18 -3.36
CA ILE A 43 -3.51 6.21 -2.64
C ILE A 43 -3.68 5.43 -1.33
N VAL A 44 -2.72 4.57 -1.00
CA VAL A 44 -2.61 3.89 0.29
C VAL A 44 -1.35 4.36 1.01
N LEU A 45 -1.52 4.91 2.21
CA LEU A 45 -0.40 5.29 3.08
C LEU A 45 0.11 4.05 3.82
N VAL A 46 1.36 3.67 3.56
CA VAL A 46 2.04 2.54 4.20
C VAL A 46 2.93 3.09 5.31
N VAL A 47 2.43 3.06 6.55
CA VAL A 47 3.09 3.69 7.69
C VAL A 47 3.90 2.67 8.49
N SER A 48 5.21 2.87 8.58
CA SER A 48 6.12 2.05 9.40
C SER A 48 6.69 2.85 10.57
N GLU A 49 7.03 2.18 11.67
CA GLU A 49 7.74 2.81 12.78
C GLU A 49 9.26 2.69 12.59
N GLY A 50 9.94 3.81 12.38
CA GLY A 50 11.38 3.81 12.08
C GLY A 50 11.69 3.45 10.62
N ILE A 51 12.99 3.39 10.30
CA ILE A 51 13.50 3.09 8.94
C ILE A 51 13.78 1.60 8.69
N ASN A 52 13.77 0.75 9.72
CA ASN A 52 14.13 -0.67 9.64
C ASN A 52 12.93 -1.61 9.82
N ASP A 53 11.72 -1.06 9.88
CA ASP A 53 10.49 -1.85 10.01
C ASP A 53 9.93 -2.17 8.62
N PHE A 54 10.16 -3.41 8.21
CA PHE A 54 9.76 -3.95 6.91
C PHE A 54 8.44 -4.73 6.95
N SER A 55 7.82 -4.88 8.13
CA SER A 55 6.61 -5.70 8.29
C SER A 55 5.48 -5.25 7.36
N MET A 56 5.31 -3.93 7.23
CA MET A 56 4.34 -3.34 6.31
C MET A 56 4.72 -3.54 4.84
N TRP A 57 6.01 -3.61 4.50
CA TRP A 57 6.45 -3.86 3.14
C TRP A 57 6.16 -5.31 2.72
N GLU A 58 6.45 -6.26 3.61
CA GLU A 58 6.12 -7.68 3.44
C GLU A 58 4.61 -7.89 3.29
N LEU A 59 3.80 -7.17 4.09
CA LEU A 59 2.36 -7.16 3.94
C LEU A 59 1.95 -6.65 2.56
N MET A 60 2.53 -5.54 2.08
CA MET A 60 2.18 -5.01 0.76
C MET A 60 2.58 -5.97 -0.38
N LEU A 61 3.74 -6.62 -0.32
CA LEU A 61 4.09 -7.67 -1.29
C LEU A 61 3.12 -8.86 -1.26
N THR A 62 2.63 -9.22 -0.08
CA THR A 62 1.59 -10.24 0.08
C THR A 62 0.26 -9.76 -0.51
N VAL A 63 -0.09 -8.49 -0.34
CA VAL A 63 -1.26 -7.87 -0.97
C VAL A 63 -1.13 -7.89 -2.49
N ASP A 64 0.04 -7.57 -3.04
CA ASP A 64 0.32 -7.61 -4.48
C ASP A 64 0.10 -9.00 -5.05
N LEU A 65 0.63 -10.02 -4.38
CA LEU A 65 0.44 -11.42 -4.75
C LEU A 65 -1.04 -11.85 -4.74
N LEU A 66 -1.80 -11.37 -3.75
CA LEU A 66 -3.16 -11.86 -3.48
C LEU A 66 -4.28 -11.04 -4.13
N LYS A 67 -3.96 -9.84 -4.62
CA LYS A 67 -4.87 -8.98 -5.40
C LYS A 67 -5.00 -9.49 -6.85
N ASN A 68 -5.27 -10.79 -6.99
CA ASN A 68 -5.53 -11.42 -8.27
C ASN A 68 -7.04 -11.61 -8.44
N ASN A 69 -7.56 -11.37 -9.65
CA ASN A 69 -9.00 -11.45 -9.98
C ASN A 69 -9.91 -10.51 -9.18
N ILE A 70 -9.36 -9.45 -8.59
CA ILE A 70 -10.16 -8.36 -8.02
C ILE A 70 -10.24 -7.25 -9.06
N PRO A 71 -11.42 -7.05 -9.70
CA PRO A 71 -11.55 -6.15 -10.82
C PRO A 71 -11.54 -4.69 -10.37
N ASP A 72 -11.32 -3.79 -11.34
CA ASP A 72 -11.54 -2.37 -11.17
C ASP A 72 -12.99 -2.10 -10.67
N PRO A 73 -13.18 -1.33 -9.57
CA PRO A 73 -14.49 -1.02 -8.99
C PRO A 73 -15.48 -0.41 -10.00
N SER A 74 -14.99 0.30 -11.00
CA SER A 74 -15.82 0.98 -12.00
C SER A 74 -16.53 0.02 -12.94
N LEU A 75 -16.01 -1.20 -13.11
CA LEU A 75 -16.60 -2.26 -13.93
C LEU A 75 -17.81 -2.92 -13.26
N LEU A 76 -17.98 -2.77 -11.94
CA LEU A 76 -19.05 -3.40 -11.17
C LEU A 76 -20.37 -2.61 -11.16
N THR A 77 -20.41 -1.47 -11.85
CA THR A 77 -21.56 -0.55 -11.87
C THR A 77 -22.56 -0.85 -12.99
N SER A 78 -22.20 -1.64 -14.01
CA SER A 78 -23.12 -2.02 -15.08
C SER A 78 -24.17 -3.01 -14.57
N SER A 79 -25.42 -2.55 -14.50
CA SER A 79 -26.59 -3.35 -14.15
C SER A 79 -27.28 -3.96 -15.38
N THR A 80 -26.55 -4.23 -16.46
CA THR A 80 -27.09 -4.92 -17.65
C THR A 80 -26.54 -6.36 -17.70
N PRO A 81 -27.41 -7.39 -17.73
CA PRO A 81 -26.98 -8.74 -18.05
C PRO A 81 -26.64 -8.76 -19.54
N GLU A 82 -25.36 -8.61 -19.87
CA GLU A 82 -24.91 -8.80 -21.24
C GLU A 82 -24.96 -10.30 -21.55
N LYS A 83 -25.89 -10.65 -22.45
CA LYS A 83 -25.91 -11.91 -23.17
C LYS A 83 -24.52 -12.22 -23.70
N ASP A 84 -24.13 -13.47 -23.53
CA ASP A 84 -23.02 -14.13 -24.21
C ASP A 84 -22.84 -13.60 -25.64
N ASN A 85 -21.79 -12.81 -25.86
CA ASN A 85 -21.17 -12.66 -27.16
C ASN A 85 -19.66 -12.82 -26.98
N LYS A 86 -19.23 -14.07 -27.19
CA LYS A 86 -17.86 -14.41 -27.56
C LYS A 86 -17.49 -13.61 -28.80
N ASN A 87 -16.67 -12.58 -28.62
CA ASN A 87 -15.54 -12.19 -29.45
C ASN A 87 -15.24 -10.74 -29.11
N ASP A 88 -14.31 -10.54 -28.18
CA ASP A 88 -13.31 -9.51 -28.36
C ASP A 88 -12.08 -9.94 -27.57
N ASN A 89 -10.93 -9.83 -28.21
CA ASN A 89 -9.63 -9.97 -27.58
C ASN A 89 -9.65 -9.12 -26.30
N GLN A 90 -9.61 -9.75 -25.13
CA GLN A 90 -9.35 -9.08 -23.86
C GLN A 90 -7.92 -8.56 -23.90
N SER A 91 -7.71 -7.46 -24.63
CA SER A 91 -6.53 -6.64 -24.51
C SER A 91 -6.55 -6.04 -23.11
N GLY A 92 -5.80 -6.67 -22.20
CA GLY A 92 -5.31 -6.08 -20.96
C GLY A 92 -6.31 -5.22 -20.20
N SER A 93 -7.28 -5.84 -19.52
CA SER A 93 -7.89 -5.20 -18.35
C SER A 93 -6.78 -5.07 -17.30
N GLU A 94 -6.05 -3.96 -17.32
CA GLU A 94 -5.02 -3.68 -16.33
C GLU A 94 -5.69 -3.69 -14.95
N ASP A 95 -5.25 -4.59 -14.07
CA ASP A 95 -5.84 -4.74 -12.74
C ASP A 95 -5.56 -3.48 -11.93
N TYR A 96 -6.56 -2.59 -11.82
CA TYR A 96 -6.45 -1.34 -11.06
C TYR A 96 -5.82 -1.56 -9.70
N MET A 97 -4.80 -0.77 -9.35
CA MET A 97 -4.07 -0.86 -8.09
C MET A 97 -3.74 0.52 -7.55
N ALA A 98 -4.00 0.74 -6.28
CA ALA A 98 -3.69 2.00 -5.60
C ALA A 98 -2.19 2.31 -5.67
N ASP A 99 -1.84 3.59 -5.76
CA ASP A 99 -0.46 4.03 -5.58
C ASP A 99 -0.09 3.94 -4.09
N LEU A 100 1.15 3.53 -3.81
CA LEU A 100 1.66 3.47 -2.44
C LEU A 100 2.43 4.73 -2.07
N CYS A 101 2.28 5.13 -0.81
CA CYS A 101 3.01 6.22 -0.21
C CYS A 101 3.56 5.75 1.13
N PHE A 102 4.86 5.51 1.19
CA PHE A 102 5.56 5.01 2.36
C PHE A 102 5.83 6.16 3.33
N VAL A 103 5.43 5.99 4.58
CA VAL A 103 5.62 6.98 5.64
C VAL A 103 6.37 6.34 6.79
N HIS A 104 7.63 6.72 6.97
CA HIS A 104 8.43 6.29 8.11
C HIS A 104 8.25 7.28 9.25
N ALA A 105 7.53 6.86 10.29
CA ALA A 105 7.18 7.68 11.43
C ALA A 105 8.13 7.48 12.62
N ARG A 106 8.05 8.40 13.57
CA ARG A 106 8.78 8.37 14.86
C ARG A 106 10.31 8.37 14.72
N LEU A 107 10.81 8.99 13.65
CA LEU A 107 12.25 9.07 13.38
C LEU A 107 12.99 9.94 14.39
N ARG A 108 14.20 9.53 14.73
CA ARG A 108 15.13 10.27 15.58
C ARG A 108 16.14 11.01 14.71
N GLU A 109 16.89 11.93 15.31
CA GLU A 109 17.83 12.80 14.58
C GLU A 109 18.84 12.02 13.74
N HIS A 110 19.41 10.95 14.30
CA HIS A 110 20.38 10.10 13.61
C HIS A 110 19.80 9.32 12.41
N ASP A 111 18.46 9.15 12.34
CA ASP A 111 17.82 8.49 11.21
C ASP A 111 17.84 9.35 9.95
N PHE A 112 17.98 10.67 10.10
CA PHE A 112 18.02 11.62 8.99
C PHE A 112 19.40 11.76 8.34
N SER A 113 20.40 10.99 8.77
CA SER A 113 21.71 10.99 8.12
C SER A 113 21.58 10.64 6.62
N PRO A 114 22.27 11.35 5.70
CA PRO A 114 22.12 11.11 4.26
C PRO A 114 22.36 9.66 3.82
N SER A 115 23.33 8.98 4.44
CA SER A 115 23.65 7.58 4.15
C SER A 115 22.51 6.62 4.49
N ARG A 116 21.81 6.83 5.61
CA ARG A 116 20.65 6.03 6.00
C ARG A 116 19.46 6.26 5.07
N LEU A 117 19.23 7.51 4.69
CA LEU A 117 18.14 7.84 3.76
C LEU A 117 18.41 7.28 2.35
N MET A 118 19.67 7.25 1.92
CA MET A 118 20.05 6.61 0.66
C MET A 118 19.84 5.09 0.72
N LEU A 119 20.31 4.44 1.79
CA LEU A 119 20.12 3.01 2.00
C LEU A 119 18.64 2.62 2.06
N LEU A 120 17.81 3.42 2.73
CA LEU A 120 16.37 3.20 2.82
C LEU A 120 15.73 3.17 1.42
N ARG A 121 16.10 4.13 0.56
CA ARG A 121 15.59 4.20 -0.82
C ARG A 121 16.00 2.98 -1.64
N GLU A 122 17.28 2.67 -1.67
CA GLU A 122 17.81 1.52 -2.41
C GLU A 122 17.17 0.21 -1.93
N THR A 123 16.99 0.07 -0.62
CA THR A 123 16.35 -1.12 -0.04
C THR A 123 14.89 -1.19 -0.45
N LEU A 124 14.14 -0.08 -0.44
CA LEU A 124 12.73 -0.06 -0.85
C LEU A 124 12.58 -0.42 -2.33
N GLU A 125 13.34 0.23 -3.21
CA GLU A 125 13.30 -0.04 -4.66
C GLU A 125 13.58 -1.51 -4.95
N LYS A 126 14.63 -2.06 -4.33
CA LYS A 126 14.98 -3.47 -4.47
C LYS A 126 13.89 -4.40 -3.91
N HIS A 127 13.27 -4.02 -2.80
CA HIS A 127 12.23 -4.84 -2.16
C HIS A 127 10.98 -4.96 -3.03
N PHE A 128 10.69 -3.96 -3.86
CA PHE A 128 9.52 -3.91 -4.73
C PHE A 128 9.85 -4.03 -6.24
N GLU A 129 11.08 -4.39 -6.60
CA GLU A 129 11.54 -4.45 -7.99
C GLU A 129 10.67 -5.36 -8.88
N SER A 130 10.16 -6.47 -8.31
CA SER A 130 9.28 -7.41 -9.01
C SER A 130 7.80 -7.19 -8.74
N SER A 131 7.44 -6.13 -8.02
CA SER A 131 6.05 -5.85 -7.64
C SER A 131 5.30 -5.11 -8.74
N SER A 132 3.98 -5.26 -8.78
CA SER A 132 3.13 -4.43 -9.64
C SER A 132 2.93 -3.00 -9.12
N PHE A 133 3.37 -2.71 -7.88
CA PHE A 133 3.38 -1.35 -7.35
C PHE A 133 4.40 -0.47 -8.09
N ASN A 134 3.94 0.70 -8.53
CA ASN A 134 4.79 1.69 -9.17
C ASN A 134 5.55 2.48 -8.11
N ILE A 135 6.72 2.00 -7.71
CA ILE A 135 7.61 2.68 -6.75
C ILE A 135 8.78 3.30 -7.51
N GLY A 136 8.97 4.61 -7.36
CA GLY A 136 10.15 5.30 -7.91
C GLY A 136 10.14 5.53 -9.43
N SER A 137 9.05 5.14 -10.12
CA SER A 137 8.82 5.43 -11.54
C SER A 137 8.33 6.87 -11.70
N SER A 138 9.26 7.81 -11.80
CA SER A 138 8.95 9.08 -12.43
C SER A 138 8.94 8.84 -13.94
N SER A 139 7.78 8.93 -14.58
CA SER A 139 7.68 9.19 -16.01
C SER A 139 8.21 10.61 -16.30
N ALA A 140 9.49 10.84 -16.05
CA ALA A 140 10.20 12.01 -16.52
C ALA A 140 10.69 11.70 -17.93
N THR A 141 10.05 12.31 -18.92
CA THR A 141 10.67 12.51 -20.22
C THR A 141 12.10 13.05 -20.02
N PRO A 142 13.12 12.52 -20.69
CA PRO A 142 14.49 12.97 -20.53
C PRO A 142 14.64 14.35 -21.19
N GLU A 143 14.38 15.41 -20.43
CA GLU A 143 14.83 16.74 -20.83
C GLU A 143 16.30 16.86 -20.46
N VAL A 144 17.13 16.73 -21.50
CA VAL A 144 18.56 17.02 -21.50
C VAL A 144 18.76 18.44 -20.97
N THR A 145 19.23 18.58 -19.73
CA THR A 145 19.76 19.85 -19.22
C THR A 145 21.24 19.68 -18.94
N ASP A 146 22.02 20.23 -19.86
CA ASP A 146 23.46 20.38 -19.84
C ASP A 146 23.81 21.46 -18.81
N SER A 147 24.52 21.12 -17.73
CA SER A 147 25.00 22.12 -16.74
C SER A 147 26.11 21.55 -15.87
N SER A 148 27.34 21.92 -16.21
CA SER A 148 28.56 21.68 -15.46
C SER A 148 28.72 22.69 -14.32
N VAL A 149 28.40 22.31 -13.09
CA VAL A 149 28.86 23.01 -11.86
C VAL A 149 29.05 21.99 -10.73
N ALA A 150 30.14 22.13 -9.97
CA ALA A 150 30.61 21.22 -8.92
C ALA A 150 29.58 20.95 -7.78
N PRO A 151 29.59 19.75 -7.15
CA PRO A 151 28.57 19.40 -6.17
C PRO A 151 28.90 19.97 -4.78
N SER A 152 28.25 21.07 -4.42
CA SER A 152 27.92 21.32 -3.01
C SER A 152 26.57 20.67 -2.75
N THR A 153 26.58 19.46 -2.17
CA THR A 153 25.38 18.65 -1.89
C THR A 153 24.53 19.31 -0.80
N LYS A 154 23.70 20.28 -1.19
CA LYS A 154 22.52 20.65 -0.43
C LYS A 154 21.43 19.62 -0.70
N VAL A 155 20.80 19.13 0.36
CA VAL A 155 19.75 18.09 0.39
C VAL A 155 18.47 18.47 -0.38
N GLU A 156 18.40 19.67 -0.97
CA GLU A 156 17.33 20.03 -1.89
C GLU A 156 17.28 19.11 -3.12
N ASP A 157 18.40 18.46 -3.49
CA ASP A 157 18.46 17.45 -4.55
C ASP A 157 17.95 16.05 -4.15
N LEU A 158 17.62 15.84 -2.86
CA LEU A 158 16.96 14.60 -2.41
C LEU A 158 15.44 14.65 -2.54
N SER A 159 14.90 15.75 -3.12
CA SER A 159 13.46 15.98 -3.32
C SER A 159 13.01 15.86 -4.79
N SER A 160 13.94 15.66 -5.72
CA SER A 160 13.71 15.97 -7.14
C SER A 160 13.25 14.81 -8.03
N SER A 161 13.03 13.57 -7.55
CA SER A 161 12.58 12.52 -8.50
C SER A 161 11.76 11.32 -8.00
N GLN A 162 11.52 11.11 -6.69
CA GLN A 162 10.75 9.93 -6.25
C GLN A 162 9.81 10.26 -5.08
N GLN A 163 8.53 10.43 -5.40
CA GLN A 163 7.48 11.03 -4.55
C GLN A 163 6.76 10.03 -3.61
N ASP A 164 7.35 8.86 -3.37
CA ASP A 164 6.67 7.76 -2.66
C ASP A 164 7.17 7.53 -1.23
N ILE A 165 8.16 8.28 -0.73
CA ILE A 165 8.73 8.10 0.61
C ILE A 165 8.70 9.41 1.41
N PHE A 166 8.09 9.33 2.60
CA PHE A 166 7.93 10.43 3.54
C PHE A 166 8.51 10.06 4.90
N LEU A 167 9.13 11.05 5.53
CA LEU A 167 9.85 10.89 6.79
C LEU A 167 9.19 11.80 7.83
N LEU A 168 8.75 11.24 8.96
CA LEU A 168 8.14 12.00 10.05
C LEU A 168 8.94 11.81 11.34
N PRO A 169 9.47 12.90 11.93
CA PRO A 169 10.24 12.82 13.16
C PRO A 169 9.34 12.43 14.34
N LEU A 170 9.96 11.97 15.42
CA LEU A 170 9.28 11.76 16.70
C LEU A 170 8.73 13.09 17.21
N ARG A 171 7.44 13.10 17.54
CA ARG A 171 6.77 14.29 18.09
C ARG A 171 7.35 14.61 19.48
N SER A 172 8.14 15.68 19.56
CA SER A 172 8.58 16.24 20.85
C SER A 172 7.45 17.03 21.49
N HIS A 173 7.35 17.00 22.82
CA HIS A 173 6.28 17.64 23.60
C HIS A 173 6.25 19.17 23.41
N ASP A 174 7.38 19.79 23.04
CA ASP A 174 7.50 21.24 22.88
C ASP A 174 7.45 21.76 21.44
N ASN A 175 7.27 20.90 20.42
CA ASN A 175 7.37 21.26 18.99
C ASN A 175 8.66 22.04 18.60
N SER A 176 9.61 22.17 19.52
CA SER A 176 10.77 23.07 19.46
C SER A 176 12.04 22.36 19.00
N ALA A 177 12.04 21.03 19.00
CA ALA A 177 13.09 20.22 18.41
C ALA A 177 13.11 20.48 16.90
N LYS A 178 13.88 21.50 16.51
CA LYS A 178 14.23 21.78 15.13
C LYS A 178 15.27 20.74 14.73
N PHE A 179 14.86 19.76 13.95
CA PHE A 179 15.82 19.02 13.16
C PHE A 179 16.34 19.98 12.09
N GLU A 180 17.56 19.75 11.59
CA GLU A 180 18.07 20.47 10.41
C GLU A 180 17.06 20.40 9.22
N TYR A 181 16.20 19.37 9.23
CA TYR A 181 15.22 19.06 8.20
C TYR A 181 13.80 19.63 8.44
N GLY A 182 13.54 20.25 9.60
CA GLY A 182 12.27 20.90 9.93
C GLY A 182 11.61 20.40 11.22
N THR A 183 10.41 20.92 11.50
CA THR A 183 9.58 20.47 12.64
C THR A 183 8.58 19.40 12.19
N TYR A 184 8.12 18.58 13.13
CA TYR A 184 7.06 17.59 12.88
C TYR A 184 5.86 18.18 12.13
N SER A 185 5.32 19.31 12.60
CA SER A 185 4.17 19.97 11.96
C SER A 185 4.45 20.44 10.54
N SER A 186 5.67 20.93 10.26
CA SER A 186 6.05 21.35 8.91
C SER A 186 6.17 20.15 7.96
N MET A 187 6.82 19.07 8.40
CA MET A 187 6.98 17.85 7.59
C MET A 187 5.65 17.14 7.35
N LEU A 188 4.77 17.09 8.37
CA LEU A 188 3.40 16.59 8.23
C LEU A 188 2.57 17.44 7.27
N GLY A 189 2.71 18.78 7.34
CA GLY A 189 2.08 19.70 6.39
C GLY A 189 2.52 19.41 4.94
N LYS A 190 3.83 19.24 4.71
CA LYS A 190 4.36 18.86 3.40
C LYS A 190 3.81 17.52 2.90
N LEU A 191 3.77 16.49 3.76
CA LEU A 191 3.17 15.19 3.43
C LEU A 191 1.72 15.35 2.99
N ARG A 192 0.90 16.05 3.79
CA ARG A 192 -0.50 16.31 3.46
C ARG A 192 -0.65 17.00 2.11
N ASP A 193 0.10 18.08 1.90
CA ASP A 193 -0.01 18.89 0.70
C ASP A 193 0.41 18.09 -0.54
N GLN A 194 1.48 17.28 -0.45
CA GLN A 194 1.91 16.40 -1.55
C GLN A 194 0.87 15.31 -1.85
N VAL A 195 0.34 14.62 -0.85
CA VAL A 195 -0.70 13.58 -1.04
C VAL A 195 -1.96 14.17 -1.68
N LEU A 196 -2.42 15.36 -1.24
CA LEU A 196 -3.61 16.00 -1.80
C LEU A 196 -3.40 16.58 -3.20
N SER A 197 -2.16 16.94 -3.54
CA SER A 197 -1.81 17.47 -4.87
C SER A 197 -1.51 16.37 -5.90
N ARG A 198 -1.31 15.12 -5.47
CA ARG A 198 -0.92 14.01 -6.35
C ARG A 198 -2.06 13.73 -7.33
N PRO A 199 -1.78 13.55 -8.64
CA PRO A 199 -2.79 13.12 -9.58
C PRO A 199 -3.35 11.78 -9.12
N LEU A 200 -4.67 11.72 -8.95
CA LEU A 200 -5.35 10.49 -8.55
C LEU A 200 -5.28 9.50 -9.71
N ARG A 201 -4.84 8.26 -9.45
CA ARG A 201 -4.97 7.18 -10.43
C ARG A 201 -6.46 6.96 -10.74
N PRO A 202 -6.92 7.25 -11.98
CA PRO A 202 -8.32 7.12 -12.32
C PRO A 202 -8.71 5.65 -12.43
N PHE A 203 -9.96 5.35 -12.10
CA PHE A 203 -10.58 4.08 -12.50
C PHE A 203 -10.83 4.08 -14.01
N SER A 204 -10.98 2.89 -14.59
CA SER A 204 -11.25 2.68 -16.02
C SER A 204 -12.49 3.44 -16.51
N LYS A 205 -13.50 3.59 -15.64
CA LYS A 205 -14.68 4.42 -15.88
C LYS A 205 -14.90 5.39 -14.73
N ASN A 206 -15.41 6.58 -15.04
CA ASN A 206 -15.77 7.56 -14.03
C ASN A 206 -16.82 7.00 -13.07
N LEU A 207 -16.57 7.16 -11.76
CA LEU A 207 -17.45 6.73 -10.69
C LEU A 207 -17.96 7.94 -9.91
N THR A 208 -19.25 7.92 -9.57
CA THR A 208 -19.76 8.80 -8.51
C THR A 208 -19.38 8.22 -7.15
N GLU A 209 -19.29 9.06 -6.10
CA GLU A 209 -19.00 8.58 -4.74
C GLU A 209 -19.99 7.49 -4.27
N ARG A 210 -21.26 7.62 -4.67
CA ARG A 210 -22.30 6.64 -4.36
C ARG A 210 -22.05 5.30 -5.06
N ASP A 211 -21.63 5.33 -6.33
CA ASP A 211 -21.35 4.11 -7.08
C ASP A 211 -20.02 3.47 -6.62
N TRP A 212 -19.01 4.28 -6.29
CA TRP A 212 -17.79 3.83 -5.63
C TRP A 212 -18.09 3.09 -4.32
N LEU A 213 -18.95 3.62 -3.46
CA LEU A 213 -19.34 2.96 -2.21
C LEU A 213 -20.02 1.61 -2.46
N ARG A 214 -20.92 1.55 -3.46
CA ARG A 214 -21.62 0.31 -3.82
C ARG A 214 -20.66 -0.73 -4.41
N SER A 215 -19.76 -0.31 -5.29
CA SER A 215 -18.72 -1.18 -5.86
C SER A 215 -17.75 -1.67 -4.79
N SER A 216 -17.34 -0.81 -3.86
CA SER A 216 -16.47 -1.17 -2.74
C SER A 216 -17.07 -2.28 -1.88
N ALA A 217 -18.37 -2.21 -1.58
CA ALA A 217 -19.06 -3.29 -0.86
C ALA A 217 -19.01 -4.63 -1.62
N LYS A 218 -19.17 -4.60 -2.96
CA LYS A 218 -19.04 -5.80 -3.80
C LYS A 218 -17.60 -6.34 -3.81
N ILE A 219 -16.61 -5.46 -3.93
CA ILE A 219 -15.18 -5.83 -3.87
C ILE A 219 -14.85 -6.49 -2.53
N TRP A 220 -15.30 -5.92 -1.42
CA TRP A 220 -15.09 -6.52 -0.09
C TRP A 220 -15.67 -7.94 0.00
N ASP A 221 -16.84 -8.15 -0.58
CA ASP A 221 -17.50 -9.44 -0.69
C ASP A 221 -16.75 -10.44 -1.58
N MET A 222 -16.02 -9.98 -2.58
CA MET A 222 -15.12 -10.80 -3.41
C MET A 222 -13.84 -11.14 -2.65
N VAL A 223 -13.23 -10.18 -1.95
CA VAL A 223 -12.01 -10.37 -1.14
C VAL A 223 -12.23 -11.46 -0.08
N LYS A 224 -13.33 -11.40 0.68
CA LYS A 224 -13.68 -12.43 1.67
C LYS A 224 -13.85 -13.83 1.09
N ARG A 225 -14.24 -13.91 -0.19
CA ARG A 225 -14.49 -15.17 -0.93
C ARG A 225 -13.35 -15.53 -1.89
N SER A 226 -12.22 -14.84 -1.79
CA SER A 226 -11.11 -15.04 -2.72
C SER A 226 -10.54 -16.46 -2.59
N PRO A 227 -10.55 -17.26 -3.68
CA PRO A 227 -9.96 -18.60 -3.66
C PRO A 227 -8.45 -18.53 -3.42
N VAL A 228 -7.77 -17.50 -3.95
CA VAL A 228 -6.33 -17.29 -3.78
C VAL A 228 -5.98 -17.03 -2.32
N ALA A 229 -6.78 -16.20 -1.62
CA ALA A 229 -6.60 -15.97 -0.19
C ALA A 229 -6.84 -17.24 0.65
N SER A 230 -7.82 -18.06 0.26
CA SER A 230 -8.05 -19.37 0.87
C SER A 230 -6.87 -20.33 0.68
N ASP A 231 -6.27 -20.37 -0.51
CA ASP A 231 -5.13 -21.24 -0.76
C ASP A 231 -3.86 -20.76 -0.06
N TYR A 232 -3.67 -19.44 0.03
CA TYR A 232 -2.62 -18.85 0.87
C TYR A 232 -2.79 -19.22 2.35
N CYS A 233 -4.00 -19.15 2.89
CA CYS A 233 -4.31 -19.61 4.25
C CYS A 233 -3.91 -21.08 4.47
N LYS A 234 -4.25 -21.97 3.52
CA LYS A 234 -3.86 -23.39 3.59
C LYS A 234 -2.34 -23.57 3.55
N ALA A 235 -1.63 -22.76 2.76
CA ALA A 235 -0.17 -22.78 2.70
C ALA A 235 0.47 -22.35 4.03
N LEU A 236 -0.07 -21.30 4.68
CA LEU A 236 0.38 -20.89 6.01
C LEU A 236 0.11 -21.95 7.08
N GLN A 237 -1.00 -22.68 6.99
CA GLN A 237 -1.28 -23.78 7.90
C GLN A 237 -0.36 -24.98 7.68
N SER A 238 -0.02 -25.28 6.43
CA SER A 238 0.85 -26.41 6.09
C SER A 238 2.32 -26.17 6.43
N SER A 239 2.77 -24.91 6.41
CA SER A 239 4.13 -24.50 6.79
C SER A 239 4.49 -24.78 8.25
N GLY A 240 3.48 -24.97 9.11
CA GLY A 240 3.68 -25.21 10.53
C GLY A 240 3.78 -23.95 11.40
N LEU A 241 3.75 -22.75 10.80
CA LEU A 241 3.83 -21.47 11.51
C LEU A 241 2.64 -21.23 12.46
N PHE A 242 1.46 -21.78 12.12
CA PHE A 242 0.20 -21.56 12.85
C PHE A 242 -0.44 -22.85 13.36
N ARG A 243 0.36 -23.89 13.60
CA ARG A 243 -0.16 -25.13 14.21
C ARG A 243 -0.50 -24.89 15.68
N LYS A 244 -1.62 -25.46 16.11
CA LYS A 244 -1.95 -25.68 17.54
C LYS A 244 -0.95 -26.64 18.18
#